data_AF-A0A536QY17-F1
#
_entry.id   AF-A0A536QY17-F1
#
_cell.length_a   1.000
_cell.length_b   1.000
_cell.length_c   1.000
_cell.angle_alpha   90.00
_cell.angle_beta   90.00
_cell.angle_gamma   90.00
#
_symmetry.space_group_name_H-M   'P 1'
#
loop_
_entity.id
_entity.type
_entity.pdbx_description
1 polymer ?
#
loop_
_entity_poly.entity_id
_entity_poly.type
_entity_poly.pdbx_seq_one_letter_code
_entity_poly.pdbx_strand_id
1 'polypeptide(L)'
;MASTVQQRLNEVAAVGQEIVESGIAYLDGKFTPLGDAKVSIATHALQYGTGVFEGIRAYWNPAQEQLYVFRLREHFERMARSVRIMRIALPGDPDALSEIALELLRKNSFKSDVYIRPL
;
A
#
# COMPACT_ATOMS: atom_id res chain seq x y z
N MET A 1 -26.08 10.96 25.18
CA MET A 1 -25.18 10.31 26.17
C MET A 1 -23.77 10.35 25.59
N ALA A 2 -22.83 11.01 26.27
CA ALA A 2 -21.48 11.23 25.74
C ALA A 2 -20.68 9.91 25.78
N SER A 3 -20.24 9.42 24.62
CA SER A 3 -19.33 8.27 24.51
C SER A 3 -18.02 8.58 25.25
N THR A 4 -17.62 7.69 26.17
CA THR A 4 -16.38 7.84 26.94
C THR A 4 -15.15 7.85 26.04
N VAL A 5 -14.06 8.50 26.46
CA VAL A 5 -12.78 8.50 25.72
C VAL A 5 -12.32 7.07 25.42
N GLN A 6 -12.54 6.14 26.36
CA GLN A 6 -12.22 4.72 26.18
C GLN A 6 -13.03 4.04 25.05
N GLN A 7 -14.32 4.40 24.89
CA GLN A 7 -15.14 3.90 23.78
C GLN A 7 -14.64 4.42 22.43
N ARG A 8 -14.22 5.70 22.36
CA ARG A 8 -13.64 6.27 21.13
C ARG A 8 -12.27 5.68 20.80
N LEU A 9 -11.45 5.39 21.81
CA LEU A 9 -10.16 4.70 21.61
C LEU A 9 -10.35 3.28 21.08
N ASN A 10 -11.37 2.56 21.58
CA ASN A 10 -11.71 1.23 21.10
C ASN A 10 -12.30 1.24 19.67
N GLU A 11 -13.10 2.26 19.32
CA GLU A 11 -13.59 2.47 17.94
C GLU A 11 -12.45 2.84 16.98
N VAL A 12 -11.50 3.69 17.39
CA VAL A 12 -10.33 4.03 16.55
C VAL A 12 -9.43 2.81 16.35
N ALA A 13 -9.26 1.96 17.37
CA ALA A 13 -8.57 0.68 17.24
C ALA A 13 -9.29 -0.28 16.27
N ALA A 14 -10.62 -0.19 16.18
CA ALA A 14 -11.43 -0.97 15.23
C ALA A 14 -11.41 -0.40 13.79
N VAL A 15 -11.25 0.91 13.61
CA VAL A 15 -11.13 1.54 12.27
C VAL A 15 -9.77 1.23 11.62
N GLY A 16 -8.79 0.79 12.41
CA GLY A 16 -7.47 0.34 11.95
C GLY A 16 -7.20 -1.14 12.25
N GLN A 17 -8.20 -2.02 12.13
CA GLN A 17 -8.01 -3.46 12.39
C GLN A 17 -6.87 -4.02 11.53
N GLU A 18 -5.81 -4.41 12.24
CA GLU A 18 -4.73 -5.33 11.89
C GLU A 18 -4.40 -5.38 10.39
N ILE A 19 -3.40 -4.59 9.96
CA ILE A 19 -2.58 -5.10 8.87
C ILE A 19 -1.93 -6.35 9.43
N VAL A 20 -2.49 -7.50 9.09
CA VAL A 20 -2.10 -8.79 9.63
C VAL A 20 -0.59 -8.90 9.50
N GLU A 21 0.14 -9.20 10.58
CA GLU A 21 1.59 -9.48 10.48
C GLU A 21 1.89 -10.57 9.43
N SER A 22 0.88 -11.38 9.08
CA SER A 22 0.89 -12.40 8.02
C SER A 22 0.76 -11.89 6.58
N GLY A 23 0.58 -10.58 6.36
CA GLY A 23 0.52 -10.00 5.01
C GLY A 23 1.86 -10.11 4.27
N ILE A 24 1.85 -9.92 2.96
CA ILE A 24 3.06 -9.80 2.14
C ILE A 24 3.22 -8.33 1.71
N ALA A 25 4.44 -7.82 1.82
CA ALA A 25 4.89 -6.55 1.25
C ALA A 25 5.90 -6.79 0.12
N TYR A 26 6.13 -5.78 -0.71
CA TYR A 26 7.23 -5.78 -1.68
C TYR A 26 8.27 -4.74 -1.23
N LEU A 27 9.49 -5.19 -0.94
CA LEU A 27 10.59 -4.36 -0.45
C LEU A 27 11.91 -4.87 -1.04
N ASP A 28 12.77 -3.95 -1.50
CA ASP A 28 14.10 -4.24 -2.07
C ASP A 28 14.10 -5.34 -3.14
N GLY A 29 13.12 -5.29 -4.04
CA GLY A 29 13.02 -6.23 -5.16
C GLY A 29 12.41 -7.60 -4.80
N LYS A 30 11.86 -7.76 -3.59
CA LYS A 30 11.40 -9.06 -3.08
C LYS A 30 10.04 -8.95 -2.40
N PHE A 31 9.26 -10.02 -2.52
CA PHE A 31 8.06 -10.21 -1.71
C PHE A 31 8.47 -10.78 -0.34
N THR A 32 8.15 -10.05 0.71
CA THR A 32 8.62 -10.28 2.08
C THR A 32 7.42 -10.29 3.02
N PRO A 33 7.40 -11.12 4.07
CA PRO A 33 6.40 -11.02 5.13
C PRO A 33 6.34 -9.58 5.64
N LEU A 34 5.14 -9.06 5.86
CA LEU A 34 4.94 -7.66 6.22
C LEU A 34 5.66 -7.31 7.53
N GLY A 35 5.63 -8.22 8.52
CA GLY A 35 6.35 -8.04 9.79
C GLY A 35 7.88 -7.92 9.63
N ASP A 36 8.44 -8.41 8.51
CA ASP A 36 9.86 -8.35 8.19
C ASP A 36 10.22 -7.18 7.24
N ALA A 37 9.22 -6.53 6.64
CA ALA A 37 9.42 -5.38 5.76
C ALA A 37 9.75 -4.11 6.57
N LYS A 38 11.01 -4.00 6.99
CA LYS A 38 11.50 -2.94 7.88
C LYS A 38 12.38 -1.93 7.15
N VAL A 39 12.25 -0.66 7.52
CA VAL A 39 13.15 0.42 7.11
C VAL A 39 13.85 1.01 8.34
N SER A 40 15.06 1.53 8.16
CA SER A 40 15.79 2.19 9.25
C SER A 40 15.08 3.46 9.72
N ILE A 41 15.03 3.70 11.03
CA ILE A 41 14.56 4.97 11.59
C ILE A 41 15.38 6.17 11.06
N ALA A 42 16.64 5.94 10.69
CA ALA A 42 17.52 6.95 10.11
C ALA A 42 17.29 7.19 8.61
N THR A 43 16.30 6.53 7.98
CA THR A 43 16.03 6.74 6.55
C THR A 43 15.68 8.20 6.26
N HIS A 44 16.28 8.73 5.19
CA HIS A 44 16.08 10.12 4.79
C HIS A 44 14.61 10.43 4.47
N ALA A 45 13.85 9.44 3.99
CA ALA A 45 12.42 9.58 3.74
C ALA A 45 11.64 9.91 5.03
N LEU A 46 12.03 9.32 6.17
CA LEU A 46 11.39 9.55 7.46
C LEU A 46 11.90 10.84 8.12
N GLN A 47 13.22 11.05 8.11
CA GLN A 47 13.84 12.19 8.80
C GLN A 47 13.58 13.53 8.10
N TYR A 48 13.44 13.52 6.77
CA TYR A 48 13.34 14.74 5.96
C TYR A 48 12.12 14.76 5.01
N GLY A 49 11.21 13.79 5.12
CA GLY A 49 9.96 13.77 4.36
C GLY A 49 10.12 13.58 2.85
N THR A 50 11.19 12.91 2.42
CA THR A 50 11.56 12.77 0.99
C THR A 50 10.92 11.58 0.27
N GLY A 51 9.80 11.06 0.77
CA GLY A 51 9.06 9.97 0.13
C GLY A 51 8.05 10.45 -0.92
N VAL A 52 7.79 9.63 -1.93
CA VAL A 52 6.69 9.80 -2.88
C VAL A 52 5.81 8.56 -2.80
N PHE A 53 4.53 8.73 -2.49
CA PHE A 53 3.62 7.58 -2.38
C PHE A 53 2.45 7.71 -3.34
N GLU A 54 1.81 6.58 -3.60
CA GLU A 54 0.54 6.50 -4.32
C GLU A 54 -0.57 5.92 -3.44
N GLY A 55 -1.80 6.19 -3.86
CA GLY A 55 -2.99 5.68 -3.21
C GLY A 55 -3.92 5.04 -4.20
N ILE A 56 -3.85 3.71 -4.29
CA ILE A 56 -4.54 2.94 -5.33
C ILE A 56 -5.63 2.09 -4.67
N ARG A 57 -6.85 2.19 -5.18
CA ARG A 57 -7.99 1.40 -4.69
C ARG A 57 -8.19 0.15 -5.52
N ALA A 58 -8.49 -0.95 -4.84
CA ALA A 58 -9.07 -2.13 -5.44
C ALA A 58 -10.36 -2.51 -4.72
N TYR A 59 -11.36 -2.95 -5.48
CA TYR A 59 -12.71 -3.22 -5.00
C TYR A 59 -13.03 -4.70 -5.16
N TRP A 60 -13.52 -5.31 -4.10
CA TRP A 60 -13.91 -6.72 -4.11
C TRP A 60 -15.31 -6.88 -4.69
N ASN A 61 -15.46 -7.78 -5.65
CA ASN A 61 -16.76 -8.20 -6.15
C ASN A 61 -17.09 -9.60 -5.59
N PRO A 62 -18.02 -9.70 -4.60
CA PRO A 62 -18.39 -10.98 -4.02
C PRO A 62 -19.05 -11.94 -5.02
N ALA A 63 -19.79 -11.43 -6.01
CA ALA A 63 -20.51 -12.26 -6.98
C ALA A 63 -19.56 -12.94 -7.98
N GLN A 64 -18.41 -12.33 -8.26
CA GLN A 64 -17.41 -12.84 -9.19
C GLN A 64 -16.19 -13.43 -8.49
N GLU A 65 -16.14 -13.36 -7.15
CA GLU A 65 -14.98 -13.69 -6.33
C GLU A 65 -13.68 -13.06 -6.85
N GLN A 66 -13.76 -11.81 -7.31
CA GLN A 66 -12.69 -11.13 -8.00
C GLN A 66 -12.42 -9.74 -7.41
N LEU A 67 -11.14 -9.41 -7.28
CA LEU A 67 -10.67 -8.08 -6.90
C LEU A 67 -10.35 -7.27 -8.16
N TYR A 68 -10.92 -6.06 -8.27
CA TYR A 68 -10.74 -5.16 -9.41
C TYR A 68 -9.94 -3.93 -9.01
N VAL A 69 -8.78 -3.72 -9.63
CA VAL A 69 -7.92 -2.56 -9.35
C VAL A 69 -8.31 -1.40 -10.25
N PHE A 70 -8.59 -0.23 -9.66
CA PHE A 70 -9.04 0.94 -10.40
C PHE A 70 -7.84 1.71 -10.98
N ARG A 71 -7.77 1.81 -12.31
CA ARG A 71 -6.82 2.66 -13.05
C ARG A 71 -5.34 2.49 -12.65
N LEU A 72 -4.94 1.23 -12.44
CA LEU A 72 -3.64 0.87 -11.87
C LEU A 72 -2.46 1.52 -12.61
N ARG A 73 -2.45 1.43 -13.92
CA ARG A 73 -1.36 1.96 -14.75
C ARG A 73 -1.25 3.48 -14.62
N GLU A 74 -2.37 4.20 -14.63
CA GLU A 74 -2.38 5.67 -14.52
C GLU A 74 -1.91 6.16 -13.15
N HIS A 75 -2.12 5.37 -12.09
CA HIS A 75 -1.52 5.64 -10.78
C HIS A 75 0.00 5.57 -10.84
N PHE A 76 0.58 4.57 -11.50
CA PHE A 76 2.04 4.49 -11.65
C PHE A 76 2.61 5.52 -12.62
N GLU A 77 1.87 5.92 -13.66
CA GLU A 77 2.25 7.07 -14.48
C GLU A 77 2.29 8.37 -13.66
N ARG A 78 1.35 8.54 -12.72
CA ARG A 78 1.35 9.67 -11.78
C ARG A 78 2.55 9.60 -10.85
N MET A 79 2.84 8.45 -10.28
CA MET A 79 4.04 8.22 -9.47
C MET A 79 5.32 8.59 -10.23
N ALA A 80 5.42 8.15 -11.49
CA ALA A 80 6.56 8.44 -12.36
C ALA A 80 6.75 9.95 -12.63
N ARG A 81 5.69 10.76 -12.61
CA ARG A 81 5.80 12.22 -12.65
C ARG A 81 6.25 12.79 -11.31
N SER A 82 5.68 12.31 -10.21
CA SER A 82 5.99 12.78 -8.85
C SER A 82 7.45 12.54 -8.45
N VAL A 83 8.00 11.35 -8.72
CA VAL A 83 9.41 11.02 -8.42
C VAL A 83 10.40 11.90 -9.19
N ARG A 84 10.06 12.32 -10.43
CA ARG A 84 10.90 13.24 -11.21
C ARG A 84 11.02 14.61 -10.56
N ILE A 85 9.93 15.12 -9.96
CA ILE A 85 9.94 16.41 -9.22
C ILE A 85 10.91 16.32 -8.04
N MET A 86 10.90 15.19 -7.34
CA MET A 86 11.77 14.92 -6.19
C MET A 86 13.19 14.47 -6.57
N ARG A 87 13.48 14.33 -7.88
CA ARG A 87 14.75 13.80 -8.41
C ARG A 87 15.07 12.38 -7.89
N ILE A 88 14.05 11.56 -7.69
CA ILE A 88 14.15 10.16 -7.27
C ILE A 88 14.11 9.26 -8.51
N ALA A 89 14.92 8.21 -8.53
CA ALA A 89 14.88 7.19 -9.57
C ALA A 89 13.79 6.17 -9.27
N LEU A 90 12.92 5.91 -10.26
CA LEU A 90 11.90 4.87 -10.17
C LEU A 90 12.50 3.53 -10.62
N PRO A 91 12.29 2.42 -9.89
CA PRO A 91 12.93 1.14 -10.18
C PRO A 91 12.33 0.38 -11.39
N GLY A 92 11.28 0.92 -12.02
CA GLY A 92 10.62 0.31 -13.18
C GLY A 92 9.70 1.31 -13.88
N ASP A 93 9.22 0.95 -15.06
CA ASP A 93 8.18 1.71 -15.77
C ASP A 93 6.78 1.41 -15.18
N PRO A 94 5.74 2.18 -15.56
CA PRO A 94 4.40 1.98 -15.03
C PRO A 94 3.82 0.57 -15.25
N ASP A 95 4.22 -0.12 -16.31
CA ASP A 95 3.73 -1.45 -16.65
C ASP A 95 4.38 -2.50 -15.74
N ALA A 96 5.70 -2.43 -15.54
CA ALA A 96 6.43 -3.29 -14.62
C ALA A 96 5.95 -3.13 -13.17
N LEU A 97 5.71 -1.89 -12.71
CA LEU A 97 5.19 -1.62 -11.38
C LEU A 97 3.74 -2.11 -11.20
N SER A 98 2.93 -2.04 -12.26
CA SER A 98 1.58 -2.60 -12.27
C SER A 98 1.60 -4.10 -12.04
N GLU A 99 2.49 -4.83 -12.72
CA GLU A 99 2.62 -6.29 -12.53
C GLU A 99 3.05 -6.65 -11.11
N ILE A 100 3.99 -5.91 -10.52
CA ILE A 100 4.40 -6.11 -9.12
C ILE A 100 3.21 -5.93 -8.18
N ALA A 101 2.41 -4.87 -8.37
CA ALA A 101 1.22 -4.62 -7.55
C ALA A 101 0.15 -5.70 -7.71
N LEU A 102 -0.08 -6.20 -8.93
CA LEU A 102 -1.02 -7.29 -9.18
C LEU A 102 -0.54 -8.60 -8.55
N GLU A 103 0.75 -8.92 -8.66
CA GLU A 103 1.33 -10.08 -8.00
C GLU A 103 1.23 -9.98 -6.47
N LEU A 104 1.48 -8.79 -5.90
CA LEU A 104 1.32 -8.54 -4.46
C LEU A 104 -0.11 -8.83 -3.99
N LEU A 105 -1.12 -8.38 -4.74
CA LEU A 105 -2.52 -8.65 -4.43
C LEU A 105 -2.84 -10.14 -4.53
N ARG A 106 -2.35 -10.83 -5.56
CA ARG A 106 -2.54 -12.29 -5.72
C ARG A 106 -1.95 -13.05 -4.54
N LYS A 107 -0.73 -12.71 -4.10
CA LYS A 107 -0.08 -13.36 -2.94
C LYS A 107 -0.84 -13.15 -1.64
N ASN A 108 -1.46 -12.00 -1.45
CA ASN A 108 -2.25 -11.71 -0.24
C ASN A 108 -3.69 -12.28 -0.29
N SER A 109 -4.23 -12.54 -1.49
CA SER A 109 -5.54 -13.20 -1.67
C SER A 109 -6.70 -12.54 -0.90
N PHE A 110 -6.72 -11.20 -0.87
CA PHE A 110 -7.77 -10.44 -0.19
C PHE A 110 -9.17 -10.70 -0.78
N LYS A 111 -10.17 -10.83 0.10
CA LYS A 111 -11.60 -10.99 -0.25
C LYS A 111 -12.45 -9.82 0.24
N SER A 112 -11.87 -8.62 0.21
CA SER A 112 -12.45 -7.36 0.65
C SER A 112 -11.87 -6.22 -0.18
N ASP A 113 -12.41 -5.02 -0.04
CA ASP A 113 -11.79 -3.83 -0.62
C ASP A 113 -10.38 -3.63 -0.07
N VAL A 114 -9.45 -3.17 -0.92
CA VAL A 114 -8.02 -3.06 -0.62
C VAL A 114 -7.50 -1.67 -0.98
N TYR A 115 -6.52 -1.21 -0.21
CA TYR A 115 -5.69 -0.06 -0.53
C TYR A 115 -4.27 -0.53 -0.81
N ILE A 116 -3.75 -0.21 -1.99
CA ILE A 116 -2.35 -0.46 -2.34
C ILE A 116 -1.62 0.86 -2.16
N ARG A 117 -0.49 0.83 -1.44
CA ARG A 117 0.30 2.03 -1.11
C ARG A 117 1.76 1.85 -1.53
N PRO A 118 2.09 2.01 -2.82
CA PRO A 118 3.47 2.14 -3.26
C PRO A 118 4.11 3.37 -2.60
N LEU A 119 5.37 3.24 -2.16
CA LEU A 119 6.19 4.28 -1.52
C LEU A 119 7.61 4.25 -2.11
#